data_AF-A0A2E7H250-F1
#
_entry.id   AF-A0A2E7H250-F1
#
_cell.length_a   1.000
_cell.length_b   1.000
_cell.length_c   1.000
_cell.angle_alpha   90.00
_cell.angle_beta   90.00
_cell.angle_gamma   90.00
#
_symmetry.space_group_name_H-M   'P 1'
#
loop_
_entity.id
_entity.type
_entity.pdbx_description
1 polymer ?
#
loop_
_entity_poly.entity_id
_entity_poly.type
_entity_poly.pdbx_seq_one_letter_code
_entity_poly.pdbx_strand_id
1 'polypeptide(L)'
;MSVAFGSILLSALMAGVVATAVTVAIEKWGGLVGGLLGTAPSTIVPAAAGMYLAGGEDALLASMAIVPLGMVLNALFLGAWLVLPRWFSNASRPLLWTSLGALAVWGLLGTLVLLVVNGVVSSNLSDRELALAGFIPLFITAVAFNRRPSPAPKGTNSVSKSVLVARGTMAAVAIGIAVWLAGLGYPLLAGLASVFPAIFLTSMVALWLAQGPTVPRGAAGPMMLGGASVAVYANLAMWSLPAHGVVFGSLVAWLGSVLGWSVPAYFVLRRHHANVNG
;
A
#
# COMPACT_ATOMS: atom_id res chain seq x y z
N MET A 1 -26.17 -12.07 6.81
CA MET A 1 -25.61 -11.06 7.75
C MET A 1 -24.54 -11.62 8.69
N SER A 2 -24.70 -12.79 9.31
CA SER A 2 -23.68 -13.37 10.22
C SER A 2 -22.33 -13.69 9.55
N VAL A 3 -22.36 -14.19 8.31
CA VAL A 3 -21.13 -14.52 7.53
C VAL A 3 -20.30 -13.27 7.22
N ALA A 4 -20.95 -12.13 6.96
CA ALA A 4 -20.27 -10.87 6.67
C ALA A 4 -19.53 -10.31 7.89
N PHE A 5 -20.09 -10.42 9.09
CA PHE A 5 -19.42 -9.92 10.30
C PHE A 5 -18.14 -10.72 10.63
N GLY A 6 -18.21 -12.05 10.49
CA GLY A 6 -17.05 -12.93 10.71
C GLY A 6 -15.89 -12.63 9.75
N SER A 7 -16.18 -12.44 8.46
CA SER A 7 -15.14 -12.12 7.46
C SER A 7 -14.54 -10.73 7.67
N ILE A 8 -15.34 -9.73 8.04
CA ILE A 8 -14.86 -8.38 8.39
C ILE A 8 -13.88 -8.44 9.56
N LEU A 9 -14.30 -9.05 10.68
CA LEU A 9 -13.49 -9.08 11.89
C LEU A 9 -12.20 -9.89 11.68
N LEU A 10 -12.29 -11.06 11.04
CA LEU A 10 -11.13 -11.88 10.74
C LEU A 10 -10.13 -11.14 9.85
N SER A 11 -10.60 -10.51 8.78
CA SER A 11 -9.73 -9.79 7.84
C SER A 11 -9.08 -8.58 8.48
N ALA A 12 -9.82 -7.82 9.29
CA ALA A 12 -9.31 -6.70 10.07
C ALA A 12 -8.21 -7.15 11.05
N LEU A 13 -8.47 -8.17 11.86
CA LEU A 13 -7.50 -8.68 12.83
C LEU A 13 -6.26 -9.24 12.13
N MET A 14 -6.43 -10.03 11.07
CA MET A 14 -5.31 -10.55 10.28
C MET A 14 -4.48 -9.43 9.68
N ALA A 15 -5.10 -8.40 9.10
CA ALA A 15 -4.39 -7.25 8.54
C ALA A 15 -3.58 -6.51 9.60
N GLY A 16 -4.15 -6.30 10.78
CA GLY A 16 -3.45 -5.67 11.90
C GLY A 16 -2.26 -6.49 12.39
N VAL A 17 -2.45 -7.79 12.60
CA VAL A 17 -1.39 -8.73 13.01
C VAL A 17 -0.28 -8.76 11.96
N VAL A 18 -0.62 -8.91 10.68
CA VAL A 18 0.35 -8.95 9.57
C VAL A 18 1.12 -7.64 9.48
N ALA A 19 0.45 -6.48 9.58
CA ALA A 19 1.11 -5.18 9.53
C ALA A 19 2.11 -5.00 10.68
N THR A 20 1.75 -5.41 11.90
CA THR A 20 2.66 -5.38 13.05
C THR A 20 3.79 -6.40 12.90
N ALA A 21 3.50 -7.64 12.53
CA ALA A 21 4.48 -8.73 12.41
C ALA A 21 5.53 -8.44 11.34
N VAL A 22 5.12 -7.97 10.15
CA VAL A 22 6.04 -7.57 9.09
C VAL A 22 6.95 -6.43 9.58
N THR A 23 6.41 -5.47 10.32
CA THR A 23 7.23 -4.38 10.86
C THR A 23 8.30 -4.88 11.82
N VAL A 24 7.92 -5.74 12.78
CA VAL A 24 8.87 -6.34 13.72
C VAL A 24 9.91 -7.20 13.00
N ALA A 25 9.51 -7.94 11.96
CA ALA A 25 10.42 -8.73 11.15
C ALA A 25 11.45 -7.87 10.40
N ILE A 26 11.02 -6.73 9.85
CA ILE A 26 11.90 -5.76 9.21
C ILE A 26 12.94 -5.22 10.20
N GLU A 27 12.52 -4.88 11.42
CA GLU A 27 13.41 -4.40 12.47
C GLU A 27 14.43 -5.47 12.90
N LYS A 28 13.95 -6.69 13.13
CA LYS A 28 14.77 -7.77 13.66
C LYS A 28 15.79 -8.27 12.65
N TRP A 29 15.41 -8.41 11.38
CA TRP A 29 16.27 -9.00 10.36
C TRP A 29 17.07 -7.97 9.58
N GLY A 30 16.65 -6.69 9.58
CA GLY A 30 17.39 -5.59 9.00
C GLY A 30 17.85 -5.81 7.54
N GLY A 31 18.70 -4.91 7.05
CA GLY A 31 19.44 -5.09 5.79
C GLY A 31 18.61 -5.55 4.58
N LEU A 32 19.10 -6.60 3.92
CA LEU A 32 18.51 -7.19 2.70
C LEU A 32 17.14 -7.84 2.95
N VAL A 33 17.02 -8.65 4.01
CA VAL A 33 15.80 -9.42 4.31
C VAL A 33 14.68 -8.50 4.77
N GLY A 34 14.98 -7.53 5.63
CA GLY A 34 14.03 -6.48 6.03
C GLY A 34 13.60 -5.62 4.85
N GLY A 35 14.50 -5.33 3.90
CA GLY A 35 14.15 -4.67 2.64
C GLY A 35 13.12 -5.46 1.84
N LEU A 36 13.36 -6.74 1.60
CA LEU A 36 12.43 -7.60 0.84
C LEU A 36 11.06 -7.71 1.53
N LEU A 37 11.04 -7.94 2.85
CA LEU A 37 9.80 -8.04 3.62
C LEU A 37 8.99 -6.74 3.64
N GLY A 38 9.66 -5.60 3.70
CA GLY A 38 9.02 -4.29 3.60
C GLY A 38 8.35 -4.02 2.26
N THR A 39 8.69 -4.79 1.23
CA THR A 39 8.09 -4.69 -0.10
C THR A 39 7.13 -5.82 -0.43
N ALA A 40 6.87 -6.75 0.50
CA ALA A 40 5.94 -7.85 0.27
C ALA A 40 4.48 -7.38 0.45
N PRO A 41 3.56 -7.77 -0.45
CA PRO A 41 2.16 -7.31 -0.43
C PRO A 41 1.34 -8.05 0.64
N SER A 42 1.66 -7.86 1.91
CA SER A 42 1.18 -8.76 2.97
C SER A 42 -0.19 -8.35 3.53
N THR A 43 -0.50 -7.05 3.62
CA THR A 43 -1.79 -6.57 4.15
C THR A 43 -2.94 -6.62 3.16
N ILE A 44 -2.65 -6.66 1.85
CA ILE A 44 -3.67 -6.79 0.80
C ILE A 44 -4.22 -8.23 0.72
N VAL A 45 -3.46 -9.23 1.19
CA VAL A 45 -3.89 -10.64 1.25
C VAL A 45 -5.18 -10.82 2.06
N PRO A 46 -5.24 -10.45 3.35
CA PRO A 46 -6.48 -10.56 4.11
C PRO A 46 -7.59 -9.66 3.56
N ALA A 47 -7.25 -8.55 2.90
CA ALA A 47 -8.25 -7.70 2.26
C ALA A 47 -8.94 -8.40 1.08
N ALA A 48 -8.17 -8.95 0.13
CA ALA A 48 -8.69 -9.67 -1.02
C ALA A 48 -9.49 -10.92 -0.59
N ALA A 49 -8.95 -11.68 0.36
CA ALA A 49 -9.66 -12.82 0.95
C ALA A 49 -10.99 -12.41 1.57
N GLY A 50 -10.99 -11.35 2.39
CA GLY A 50 -12.20 -10.83 3.03
C GLY A 50 -13.23 -10.32 2.02
N MET A 51 -12.81 -9.58 1.01
CA MET A 51 -13.69 -9.06 -0.05
C MET A 51 -14.35 -10.19 -0.84
N TYR A 52 -13.59 -11.22 -1.20
CA TYR A 52 -14.13 -12.41 -1.87
C TYR A 52 -15.15 -13.14 -1.00
N LEU A 53 -14.87 -13.30 0.29
CA LEU A 53 -15.79 -13.96 1.23
C LEU A 53 -17.04 -13.11 1.54
N ALA A 54 -16.92 -11.79 1.51
CA ALA A 54 -18.02 -10.88 1.85
C ALA A 54 -18.91 -10.53 0.65
N GLY A 55 -18.34 -10.36 -0.54
CA GLY A 55 -19.03 -9.87 -1.74
C GLY A 55 -18.96 -10.81 -2.95
N GLY A 56 -18.26 -11.95 -2.86
CA GLY A 56 -18.11 -12.90 -3.97
C GLY A 56 -17.04 -12.51 -4.99
N GLU A 57 -17.06 -13.22 -6.12
CA GLU A 57 -16.07 -13.06 -7.20
C GLU A 57 -16.14 -11.68 -7.87
N ASP A 58 -17.33 -11.22 -8.24
CA ASP A 58 -17.50 -9.91 -8.90
C ASP A 58 -17.00 -8.76 -8.01
N ALA A 59 -17.28 -8.83 -6.70
CA ALA A 59 -16.78 -7.83 -5.76
C ALA A 59 -15.25 -7.87 -5.66
N LEU A 60 -14.64 -9.06 -5.62
CA LEU A 60 -13.19 -9.20 -5.64
C LEU A 60 -12.59 -8.59 -6.90
N LEU A 61 -13.14 -8.90 -8.09
CA LEU A 61 -12.61 -8.44 -9.37
C LEU A 61 -12.61 -6.91 -9.45
N ALA A 62 -13.76 -6.29 -9.19
CA ALA A 62 -13.90 -4.84 -9.19
C ALA A 62 -13.04 -4.18 -8.09
N SER A 63 -12.97 -4.77 -6.88
CA SER A 63 -12.09 -4.26 -5.82
C SER A 63 -10.62 -4.33 -6.17
N MET A 64 -10.15 -5.42 -6.77
CA MET A 64 -8.73 -5.55 -7.14
C MET A 64 -8.39 -4.71 -8.37
N ALA A 65 -9.35 -4.43 -9.26
CA ALA A 65 -9.15 -3.63 -10.46
C ALA A 65 -8.72 -2.19 -10.17
N ILE A 66 -9.24 -1.59 -9.09
CA ILE A 66 -8.91 -0.20 -8.70
C ILE A 66 -7.60 -0.10 -7.89
N VAL A 67 -7.10 -1.22 -7.34
CA VAL A 67 -5.91 -1.23 -6.47
C VAL A 67 -4.68 -0.61 -7.13
N PRO A 68 -4.34 -0.88 -8.40
CA PRO A 68 -3.22 -0.23 -9.07
C PRO A 68 -3.33 1.31 -9.08
N LEU A 69 -4.52 1.86 -9.35
CA LEU A 69 -4.76 3.30 -9.26
C LEU A 69 -4.65 3.80 -7.80
N GLY A 70 -5.17 3.05 -6.83
CA GLY A 70 -4.97 3.37 -5.41
C GLY A 70 -3.50 3.38 -5.00
N MET A 71 -2.67 2.54 -5.60
CA MET A 71 -1.22 2.57 -5.38
C MET A 71 -0.54 3.77 -6.06
N VAL A 72 -1.08 4.31 -7.17
CA VAL A 72 -0.67 5.62 -7.69
C VAL A 72 -1.00 6.72 -6.69
N LEU A 73 -2.16 6.68 -6.05
CA LEU A 73 -2.49 7.65 -4.99
C LEU A 73 -1.54 7.54 -3.80
N ASN A 74 -1.13 6.32 -3.42
CA ASN A 74 -0.10 6.11 -2.40
C ASN A 74 1.26 6.68 -2.81
N ALA A 75 1.62 6.56 -4.09
CA ALA A 75 2.80 7.21 -4.64
C ALA A 75 2.72 8.74 -4.52
N LEU A 76 1.57 9.34 -4.84
CA LEU A 76 1.34 10.79 -4.71
C LEU A 76 1.28 11.23 -3.24
N PHE A 77 0.72 10.41 -2.35
CA PHE A 77 0.78 10.60 -0.90
C PHE A 77 2.24 10.70 -0.44
N LEU A 78 3.11 9.76 -0.84
CA LEU A 78 4.54 9.81 -0.56
C LEU A 78 5.22 11.03 -1.20
N GLY A 79 4.81 11.43 -2.40
CA GLY A 79 5.24 12.67 -3.06
C GLY A 79 4.87 13.93 -2.28
N ALA A 80 3.70 13.96 -1.64
CA ALA A 80 3.29 15.05 -0.78
C ALA A 80 4.24 15.21 0.42
N TRP A 81 4.78 14.11 0.97
CA TRP A 81 5.81 14.15 2.01
C TRP A 81 7.15 14.72 1.53
N LEU A 82 7.42 14.76 0.22
CA LEU A 82 8.60 15.44 -0.32
C LEU A 82 8.42 16.95 -0.39
N VAL A 83 7.17 17.39 -0.62
CA VAL A 83 6.82 18.76 -0.95
C VAL A 83 6.29 19.54 0.26
N LEU A 84 5.27 19.04 0.94
CA LEU A 84 4.56 19.74 2.01
C LEU A 84 5.41 20.19 3.20
N PRO A 85 6.47 19.47 3.63
CA PRO A 85 7.27 19.89 4.78
C PRO A 85 7.86 21.30 4.64
N ARG A 86 8.17 21.72 3.40
CA ARG A 86 8.72 23.06 3.15
C ARG A 86 7.68 24.16 3.35
N TRP A 87 6.41 23.88 3.05
CA TRP A 87 5.31 24.82 3.17
C TRP A 87 4.82 24.97 4.61
N PHE A 88 4.94 23.90 5.41
CA PHE A 88 4.57 23.93 6.82
C PHE A 88 5.76 24.14 7.76
N SER A 89 6.93 24.49 7.24
CA SER A 89 8.17 24.66 8.03
C SER A 89 8.03 25.65 9.18
N ASN A 90 7.24 26.71 9.00
CA ASN A 90 6.97 27.74 10.01
C ASN A 90 5.68 27.50 10.82
N ALA A 91 4.95 26.41 10.57
CA ALA A 91 3.74 26.10 11.30
C ALA A 91 4.07 25.59 12.72
N SER A 92 3.14 25.77 13.67
CA SER A 92 3.31 25.30 15.05
C SER A 92 3.43 23.78 15.19
N ARG A 93 2.88 23.02 14.23
CA ARG A 93 2.86 21.55 14.21
C ARG A 93 3.13 21.02 12.79
N PRO A 94 4.37 21.15 12.27
CA PRO A 94 4.69 20.87 10.87
C PRO A 94 4.41 19.41 10.47
N LEU A 95 4.66 18.46 11.39
CA LEU A 95 4.38 17.04 11.18
C LEU A 95 2.88 16.76 11.02
N LEU A 96 2.04 17.39 11.85
CA LEU A 96 0.59 17.22 11.80
C LEU A 96 0.04 17.75 10.47
N TRP A 97 0.42 18.97 10.08
CA TRP A 97 -0.05 19.58 8.84
C TRP A 97 0.45 18.86 7.58
N THR A 98 1.69 18.36 7.61
CA THR A 98 2.22 17.51 6.53
C THR A 98 1.41 16.21 6.42
N SER A 99 1.11 15.56 7.54
CA SER A 99 0.35 14.31 7.57
C SER A 99 -1.08 14.52 7.07
N LEU A 100 -1.77 15.54 7.57
CA LEU A 100 -3.13 15.89 7.17
C LEU A 100 -3.18 16.34 5.71
N GLY A 101 -2.22 17.14 5.25
CA GLY A 101 -2.13 17.56 3.85
C GLY A 101 -1.89 16.38 2.91
N ALA A 102 -1.01 15.44 3.27
CA ALA A 102 -0.78 14.24 2.46
C ALA A 102 -2.03 13.34 2.41
N LEU A 103 -2.72 13.16 3.54
CA LEU A 103 -4.00 12.44 3.59
C LEU A 103 -5.10 13.15 2.79
N ALA A 104 -5.15 14.48 2.82
CA ALA A 104 -6.08 15.25 2.02
C ALA A 104 -5.81 15.10 0.52
N VAL A 105 -4.54 15.13 0.09
CA VAL A 105 -4.15 14.83 -1.29
C VAL A 105 -4.63 13.43 -1.69
N TRP A 106 -4.37 12.42 -0.87
CA TRP A 106 -4.81 11.05 -1.13
C TRP A 106 -6.34 10.95 -1.22
N GLY A 107 -7.07 11.54 -0.28
CA GLY A 107 -8.53 11.48 -0.21
C GLY A 107 -9.22 12.24 -1.33
N LEU A 108 -8.78 13.47 -1.64
CA LEU A 108 -9.36 14.27 -2.72
C LEU A 108 -9.11 13.64 -4.09
N LEU A 109 -7.89 13.18 -4.34
CA LEU A 109 -7.57 12.48 -5.59
C LEU A 109 -8.25 11.11 -5.66
N GLY A 110 -8.40 10.42 -4.55
CA GLY A 110 -9.16 9.17 -4.46
C GLY A 110 -10.63 9.35 -4.81
N THR A 111 -11.27 10.39 -4.29
CA THR A 111 -12.64 10.76 -4.68
C THR A 111 -12.71 11.06 -6.17
N LEU A 112 -11.78 11.84 -6.71
CA LEU A 112 -11.74 12.13 -8.15
C LEU A 112 -11.58 10.86 -9.00
N VAL A 113 -10.66 9.96 -8.62
CA VAL A 113 -10.46 8.68 -9.29
C VAL A 113 -11.74 7.85 -9.28
N LEU A 114 -12.43 7.76 -8.14
CA LEU A 114 -13.70 7.02 -8.05
C LEU A 114 -14.79 7.63 -8.92
N LEU A 115 -14.92 8.96 -8.95
CA LEU A 115 -15.90 9.64 -9.81
C LEU A 115 -15.63 9.38 -11.29
N VAL A 116 -14.36 9.48 -11.72
CA VAL A 116 -13.96 9.22 -13.11
C VAL A 116 -14.19 7.75 -13.46
N VAL A 117 -13.75 6.83 -12.59
CA VAL A 117 -13.88 5.40 -12.87
C VAL A 117 -15.33 4.98 -12.93
N ASN A 118 -16.15 5.37 -11.95
CA ASN A 118 -17.56 4.98 -11.89
C ASN A 118 -18.43 5.68 -12.95
N GLY A 119 -18.05 6.90 -13.36
CA GLY A 119 -18.82 7.67 -14.34
C GLY A 119 -18.50 7.33 -15.79
N VAL A 120 -17.22 7.08 -16.11
CA VAL A 120 -16.74 7.01 -17.50
C VAL A 120 -16.00 5.71 -17.80
N VAL A 121 -15.20 5.20 -16.87
CA VAL A 121 -14.23 4.13 -17.21
C VAL A 121 -14.85 2.73 -17.07
N SER A 122 -15.62 2.48 -16.01
CA SER A 122 -16.19 1.15 -15.72
C SER A 122 -17.24 0.70 -16.73
N SER A 123 -17.84 1.63 -17.48
CA SER A 123 -18.76 1.31 -18.58
C SER A 123 -18.05 0.93 -19.88
N ASN A 124 -16.75 1.21 -20.00
CA ASN A 124 -15.97 1.04 -21.23
C ASN A 124 -14.84 0.02 -21.11
N LEU A 125 -14.36 -0.26 -19.90
CA LEU A 125 -13.28 -1.20 -19.64
C LEU A 125 -13.77 -2.35 -18.76
N SER A 126 -13.29 -3.56 -19.05
CA SER A 126 -13.36 -4.67 -18.11
C SER A 126 -12.48 -4.40 -16.89
N ASP A 127 -12.75 -5.10 -15.78
CA ASP A 127 -11.96 -5.00 -14.54
C ASP A 127 -10.46 -5.23 -14.77
N ARG A 128 -10.11 -6.17 -15.65
CA ARG A 128 -8.70 -6.49 -15.97
C ARG A 128 -8.04 -5.35 -16.76
N GLU A 129 -8.75 -4.77 -17.72
CA GLU A 129 -8.24 -3.62 -18.48
C GLU A 129 -8.05 -2.41 -17.58
N LEU A 130 -8.97 -2.17 -16.64
CA LEU A 130 -8.82 -1.12 -15.62
C LEU A 130 -7.58 -1.37 -14.74
N ALA A 131 -7.38 -2.60 -14.27
CA ALA A 131 -6.21 -2.96 -13.47
C ALA A 131 -4.88 -2.71 -14.21
N LEU A 132 -4.81 -3.14 -15.47
CA LEU A 132 -3.63 -2.93 -16.33
C LEU A 132 -3.42 -1.45 -16.64
N ALA A 133 -4.49 -0.73 -16.98
CA ALA A 133 -4.45 0.71 -17.23
C ALA A 133 -3.97 1.49 -16.00
N GLY A 134 -4.34 1.07 -14.79
CA GLY A 134 -3.85 1.63 -13.53
C GLY A 134 -2.41 1.25 -13.20
N PHE A 135 -1.94 0.09 -13.66
CA PHE A 135 -0.57 -0.37 -13.42
C PHE A 135 0.47 0.44 -14.22
N ILE A 136 0.14 0.87 -15.45
CA ILE A 136 1.03 1.69 -16.29
C ILE A 136 1.49 2.98 -15.59
N PRO A 137 0.60 3.88 -15.11
CA PRO A 137 1.01 5.09 -14.41
C PRO A 137 1.71 4.79 -13.08
N LEU A 138 1.36 3.69 -12.40
CA LEU A 138 2.08 3.25 -11.21
C LEU A 138 3.54 2.90 -11.54
N PHE A 139 3.77 2.12 -12.59
CA PHE A 139 5.12 1.76 -13.04
C PHE A 139 5.93 3.01 -13.38
N ILE A 140 5.36 3.92 -14.18
CA ILE A 140 6.01 5.19 -14.56
C ILE A 140 6.37 6.00 -13.31
N THR A 141 5.43 6.14 -12.37
CA THR A 141 5.64 6.91 -11.13
C THR A 141 6.72 6.26 -10.27
N ALA A 142 6.66 4.93 -10.09
CA ALA A 142 7.63 4.12 -9.34
C ALA A 142 9.05 4.32 -9.86
N VAL A 143 9.24 4.26 -11.19
CA VAL A 143 10.54 4.51 -11.82
C VAL A 143 10.95 5.98 -11.65
N ALA A 144 10.05 6.93 -11.89
CA ALA A 144 10.37 8.36 -11.82
C ALA A 144 10.91 8.80 -10.45
N PHE A 145 10.30 8.35 -9.35
CA PHE A 145 10.75 8.69 -8.00
C PHE A 145 12.12 8.09 -7.64
N ASN A 146 12.52 7.00 -8.29
CA ASN A 146 13.79 6.32 -8.00
C ASN A 146 14.93 6.77 -8.92
N ARG A 147 14.68 7.67 -9.89
CA ARG A 147 15.73 8.20 -10.80
C ARG A 147 16.82 8.99 -10.08
N ARG A 148 16.49 9.67 -8.97
CA ARG A 148 17.41 10.49 -8.20
C ARG A 148 17.35 10.11 -6.72
N PRO A 149 18.00 9.01 -6.32
CA PRO A 149 17.94 8.51 -4.95
C PRO A 149 18.56 9.54 -4.04
N SER A 150 17.81 9.93 -3.01
CA SER A 150 18.37 10.73 -1.93
C SER A 150 19.01 9.80 -0.90
N PRO A 151 20.12 10.19 -0.25
CA PRO A 151 20.71 9.39 0.80
C PRO A 151 19.67 9.07 1.87
N ALA A 152 19.37 7.79 2.05
CA ALA A 152 18.56 7.30 3.16
C ALA A 152 19.52 6.94 4.29
N PRO A 153 19.66 7.76 5.34
CA PRO A 153 20.50 7.40 6.47
C PRO A 153 20.02 6.07 7.06
N LYS A 154 20.95 5.19 7.42
CA LYS A 154 20.62 3.94 8.12
C LYS A 154 19.94 4.32 9.43
N GLY A 155 18.69 3.94 9.62
CA GLY A 155 17.98 4.16 10.89
C GLY A 155 18.72 3.42 12.00
N THR A 156 19.18 4.17 13.01
CA THR A 156 19.85 3.62 14.21
C THR A 156 18.87 3.42 15.37
N ASN A 157 17.66 3.97 15.26
CA ASN A 157 16.64 3.96 16.31
C ASN A 157 15.56 2.91 16.02
N SER A 158 15.18 2.12 17.03
CA SER A 158 14.04 1.20 16.97
C SER A 158 12.73 1.96 16.84
N VAL A 159 11.77 1.41 16.09
CA VAL A 159 10.40 1.93 16.00
C VAL A 159 9.74 1.79 17.37
N SER A 160 9.08 2.85 17.84
CA SER A 160 8.41 2.81 19.13
C SER A 160 7.27 1.78 19.13
N LYS A 161 7.02 1.17 20.29
CA LYS A 161 5.86 0.28 20.48
C LYS A 161 4.54 0.97 20.12
N SER A 162 4.43 2.27 20.34
CA SER A 162 3.26 3.07 19.96
C SER A 162 3.04 3.12 18.44
N VAL A 163 4.11 3.20 17.64
CA VAL A 163 4.02 3.16 16.17
C VAL A 163 3.61 1.76 15.69
N LEU A 164 4.13 0.69 16.32
CA LEU A 164 3.74 -0.69 15.98
C LEU A 164 2.25 -0.95 16.22
N VAL A 165 1.73 -0.48 17.37
CA VAL A 165 0.30 -0.56 17.70
C VAL A 165 -0.52 0.27 16.73
N ALA A 166 -0.16 1.54 16.51
CA ALA A 166 -0.88 2.43 15.60
C ALA A 166 -0.95 1.89 14.16
N ARG A 167 0.15 1.29 13.67
CA ARG A 167 0.18 0.67 12.34
C ARG A 167 -0.76 -0.52 12.24
N GLY A 168 -0.73 -1.42 13.23
CA GLY A 168 -1.61 -2.57 13.30
C GLY A 168 -3.09 -2.16 13.37
N THR A 169 -3.45 -1.23 14.25
CA THR A 169 -4.84 -0.75 14.37
C THR A 169 -5.32 -0.02 13.14
N MET A 170 -4.51 0.87 12.54
CA MET A 170 -4.90 1.55 11.32
C MET A 170 -5.08 0.58 10.14
N ALA A 171 -4.21 -0.42 10.01
CA ALA A 171 -4.37 -1.46 8.99
C ALA A 171 -5.65 -2.28 9.23
N ALA A 172 -5.90 -2.68 10.48
CA ALA A 172 -7.10 -3.41 10.84
C ALA A 172 -8.38 -2.64 10.53
N VAL A 173 -8.44 -1.35 10.90
CA VAL A 173 -9.58 -0.48 10.62
C VAL A 173 -9.78 -0.30 9.11
N ALA A 174 -8.71 -0.01 8.36
CA ALA A 174 -8.80 0.17 6.91
C ALA A 174 -9.30 -1.09 6.20
N ILE A 175 -8.76 -2.27 6.54
CA ILE A 175 -9.20 -3.53 5.93
C ILE A 175 -10.60 -3.92 6.39
N GLY A 176 -10.95 -3.70 7.66
CA GLY A 176 -12.31 -3.93 8.15
C GLY A 176 -13.34 -3.10 7.39
N ILE A 177 -13.07 -1.80 7.19
CA ILE A 177 -13.91 -0.92 6.37
C ILE A 177 -13.97 -1.41 4.92
N ALA A 178 -12.83 -1.78 4.33
CA ALA A 178 -12.77 -2.27 2.95
C ALA A 178 -13.65 -3.52 2.75
N VAL A 179 -13.52 -4.52 3.62
CA VAL A 179 -14.32 -5.75 3.53
C VAL A 179 -15.80 -5.48 3.78
N TRP A 180 -16.12 -4.59 4.73
CA TRP A 180 -17.50 -4.17 4.97
C TRP A 180 -18.12 -3.52 3.74
N LEU A 181 -17.40 -2.60 3.08
CA LEU A 181 -17.85 -1.93 1.86
C LEU A 181 -18.05 -2.91 0.69
N ALA A 182 -17.19 -3.93 0.55
CA ALA A 182 -17.37 -4.97 -0.45
C ALA A 182 -18.67 -5.76 -0.20
N GLY A 183 -18.94 -6.12 1.06
CA GLY A 183 -20.19 -6.79 1.45
C GLY A 183 -21.45 -5.92 1.31
N LEU A 184 -21.31 -4.59 1.25
CA LEU A 184 -22.41 -3.65 0.96
C LEU A 184 -22.64 -3.43 -0.55
N GLY A 185 -21.82 -4.01 -1.42
CA GLY A 185 -21.93 -3.79 -2.86
C GLY A 185 -21.21 -2.53 -3.36
N TYR A 186 -20.21 -2.03 -2.63
CA TYR A 186 -19.36 -0.91 -3.05
C TYR A 186 -17.91 -1.36 -3.35
N PRO A 187 -17.68 -2.28 -4.31
CA PRO A 187 -16.38 -2.93 -4.48
C PRO A 187 -15.26 -1.99 -4.92
N LEU A 188 -15.52 -0.97 -5.75
CA LEU A 188 -14.49 0.01 -6.13
C LEU A 188 -14.02 0.84 -4.92
N LEU A 189 -14.94 1.27 -4.06
CA LEU A 189 -14.59 1.98 -2.83
C LEU A 189 -13.86 1.06 -1.84
N ALA A 190 -14.28 -0.21 -1.76
CA ALA A 190 -13.61 -1.24 -0.97
C ALA A 190 -12.15 -1.45 -1.42
N GLY A 191 -11.92 -1.59 -2.72
CA GLY A 191 -10.59 -1.70 -3.31
C GLY A 191 -9.70 -0.52 -2.94
N LEU A 192 -10.21 0.70 -3.07
CA LEU A 192 -9.48 1.91 -2.70
C LEU A 192 -9.18 1.99 -1.19
N ALA A 193 -10.17 1.65 -0.35
CA ALA A 193 -10.02 1.62 1.11
C ALA A 193 -8.97 0.58 1.55
N SER A 194 -8.85 -0.54 0.84
CA SER A 194 -7.86 -1.59 1.18
C SER A 194 -6.41 -1.15 1.04
N VAL A 195 -6.16 -0.13 0.22
CA VAL A 195 -4.84 0.46 0.02
C VAL A 195 -4.70 1.82 0.68
N PHE A 196 -5.56 2.15 1.65
CA PHE A 196 -5.37 3.30 2.50
C PHE A 196 -3.92 3.34 3.03
N PRO A 197 -3.23 4.50 3.01
CA PRO A 197 -1.78 4.59 3.24
C PRO A 197 -1.37 4.42 4.70
N ALA A 198 -1.94 3.46 5.44
CA ALA A 198 -1.67 3.26 6.87
C ALA A 198 -0.19 2.99 7.16
N ILE A 199 0.43 2.08 6.40
CA ILE A 199 1.85 1.73 6.57
C ILE A 199 2.74 2.90 6.15
N PHE A 200 2.43 3.57 5.04
CA PHE A 200 3.18 4.73 4.57
C PHE A 200 3.12 5.89 5.57
N LEU A 201 1.91 6.23 6.05
CA LEU A 201 1.70 7.28 7.04
C LEU A 201 2.48 7.01 8.33
N THR A 202 2.29 5.82 8.93
CA THR A 202 2.98 5.50 10.18
C THR A 202 4.50 5.43 10.01
N SER A 203 4.99 4.98 8.85
CA SER A 203 6.44 5.00 8.55
C SER A 203 6.97 6.43 8.44
N MET A 204 6.27 7.31 7.73
CA MET A 204 6.71 8.70 7.56
C MET A 204 6.67 9.48 8.87
N VAL A 205 5.62 9.29 9.67
CA VAL A 205 5.53 9.86 11.02
C VAL A 205 6.65 9.34 11.91
N ALA A 206 6.93 8.04 11.91
CA ALA A 206 8.00 7.47 12.71
C ALA A 206 9.39 7.96 12.29
N LEU A 207 9.67 8.00 10.98
CA LEU A 207 10.93 8.52 10.44
C LEU A 207 11.13 10.00 10.79
N TRP A 208 10.07 10.80 10.69
CA TRP A 208 10.12 12.20 11.09
C TRP A 208 10.42 12.37 12.57
N LEU A 209 9.74 11.62 13.44
CA LEU A 209 9.97 11.69 14.89
C LEU A 209 11.37 11.22 15.27
N ALA A 210 11.90 10.21 14.56
CA ALA A 210 13.21 9.63 14.87
C ALA A 210 14.39 10.43 14.30
N GLN A 211 14.23 11.10 13.16
CA GLN A 211 15.35 11.64 12.38
C GLN A 211 15.10 13.05 11.80
N GLY A 212 13.94 13.64 12.06
CA GLY A 212 13.57 14.98 11.57
C GLY A 212 12.97 15.02 10.15
N PRO A 213 12.62 16.22 9.66
CA PRO A 213 11.81 16.41 8.45
C PRO A 213 12.48 16.05 7.13
N THR A 214 13.80 15.87 7.09
CA THR A 214 14.57 15.65 5.86
C THR A 214 14.69 14.18 5.47
N VAL A 215 14.61 13.26 6.43
CA VAL A 215 14.81 11.81 6.23
C VAL A 215 13.66 11.08 5.51
N PRO A 216 12.38 11.44 5.70
CA PRO A 216 11.28 10.94 4.87
C PRO A 216 11.55 10.99 3.35
N ARG A 217 12.40 11.92 2.89
CA ARG A 217 12.73 12.09 1.47
C ARG A 217 13.55 10.94 0.89
N GLY A 218 14.51 10.38 1.64
CA GLY A 218 15.33 9.26 1.19
C GLY A 218 14.57 7.94 1.12
N ALA A 219 13.53 7.78 1.93
CA ALA A 219 12.74 6.55 2.02
C ALA A 219 11.60 6.47 0.99
N ALA A 220 11.05 7.59 0.54
CA ALA A 220 9.86 7.63 -0.30
C ALA A 220 10.00 6.82 -1.61
N GLY A 221 11.10 6.99 -2.35
CA GLY A 221 11.33 6.28 -3.62
C GLY A 221 11.35 4.75 -3.46
N PRO A 222 12.24 4.20 -2.60
CA PRO A 222 12.27 2.76 -2.33
C PRO A 222 10.95 2.20 -1.80
N MET A 223 10.26 2.93 -0.92
CA MET A 223 8.95 2.52 -0.39
C MET A 223 7.90 2.41 -1.48
N MET A 224 7.94 3.31 -2.47
CA MET A 224 6.98 3.33 -3.56
C MET A 224 7.22 2.22 -4.58
N LEU A 225 8.49 1.97 -4.94
CA LEU A 225 8.84 0.84 -5.80
C LEU A 225 8.49 -0.48 -5.13
N GLY A 226 8.73 -0.60 -3.82
CA GLY A 226 8.31 -1.74 -3.03
C GLY A 226 6.80 -1.93 -2.98
N GLY A 227 6.06 -0.83 -2.76
CA GLY A 227 4.60 -0.84 -2.68
C GLY A 227 3.91 -1.29 -3.96
N ALA A 228 4.53 -1.12 -5.14
CA ALA A 228 3.94 -1.56 -6.40
C ALA A 228 3.70 -3.09 -6.49
N SER A 229 4.34 -3.89 -5.62
CA SER A 229 4.00 -5.31 -5.46
C SER A 229 2.54 -5.55 -5.07
N VAL A 230 1.90 -4.60 -4.37
CA VAL A 230 0.47 -4.67 -4.00
C VAL A 230 -0.40 -4.66 -5.26
N ALA A 231 -0.04 -3.86 -6.26
CA ALA A 231 -0.75 -3.82 -7.54
C ALA A 231 -0.51 -5.10 -8.37
N VAL A 232 0.70 -5.65 -8.34
CA VAL A 232 1.00 -6.95 -8.97
C VAL A 232 0.20 -8.07 -8.30
N TYR A 233 0.12 -8.07 -6.97
CA TYR A 233 -0.71 -9.00 -6.22
C TYR A 233 -2.17 -8.88 -6.65
N ALA A 234 -2.73 -7.66 -6.70
CA ALA A 234 -4.12 -7.45 -7.08
C ALA A 234 -4.44 -8.01 -8.48
N ASN A 235 -3.58 -7.76 -9.47
CA ASN A 235 -3.73 -8.30 -10.81
C ASN A 235 -3.72 -9.84 -10.83
N LEU A 236 -2.80 -10.47 -10.08
CA LEU A 236 -2.74 -11.93 -9.98
C LEU A 236 -3.92 -12.52 -9.18
N ALA A 237 -4.38 -11.81 -8.16
CA ALA A 237 -5.47 -12.22 -7.29
C ALA A 237 -6.81 -12.32 -8.03
N MET A 238 -7.05 -11.42 -9.00
CA MET A 238 -8.23 -11.45 -9.87
C MET A 238 -8.39 -12.75 -10.67
N TRP A 239 -7.30 -13.48 -10.91
CA TRP A 239 -7.36 -14.79 -11.58
C TRP A 239 -7.22 -15.94 -10.59
N SER A 240 -6.22 -15.86 -9.70
CA SER A 240 -5.82 -16.99 -8.87
C SER A 240 -6.82 -17.32 -7.75
N LEU A 241 -7.47 -16.32 -7.13
CA LEU A 241 -8.46 -16.57 -6.07
C LEU A 241 -9.71 -17.25 -6.62
N PRO A 242 -10.32 -16.78 -7.73
CA PRO A 242 -11.42 -17.51 -8.38
C PRO A 242 -11.01 -18.91 -8.84
N ALA A 243 -9.84 -19.05 -9.46
CA ALA A 243 -9.42 -20.32 -10.06
C ALA A 243 -9.01 -21.40 -9.03
N HIS A 244 -8.47 -21.00 -7.87
CA HIS A 244 -7.87 -21.93 -6.91
C HIS A 244 -8.38 -21.77 -5.47
N GLY A 245 -9.43 -20.97 -5.27
CA GLY A 245 -9.97 -20.63 -3.97
C GLY A 245 -9.10 -19.67 -3.17
N VAL A 246 -9.65 -19.17 -2.06
CA VAL A 246 -9.06 -18.08 -1.28
C VAL A 246 -7.65 -18.38 -0.77
N VAL A 247 -7.41 -19.58 -0.23
CA VAL A 247 -6.13 -19.92 0.42
C VAL A 247 -5.01 -20.10 -0.60
N PHE A 248 -5.19 -21.04 -1.54
CA PHE A 248 -4.15 -21.34 -2.54
C PHE A 248 -4.01 -20.22 -3.56
N GLY A 249 -5.12 -19.60 -3.98
CA GLY A 249 -5.09 -18.43 -4.85
C GLY A 249 -4.32 -17.26 -4.26
N SER A 250 -4.56 -16.93 -2.99
CA SER A 250 -3.79 -15.89 -2.30
C SER A 250 -2.31 -16.21 -2.21
N LEU A 251 -1.95 -17.48 -1.97
CA LEU A 251 -0.56 -17.92 -1.96
C LEU A 251 0.10 -17.77 -3.34
N VAL A 252 -0.58 -18.16 -4.41
CA VAL A 252 -0.10 -18.01 -5.80
C VAL A 252 0.09 -16.52 -6.15
N ALA A 253 -0.90 -15.68 -5.86
CA ALA A 253 -0.79 -14.23 -6.10
C ALA A 253 0.34 -13.59 -5.28
N TRP A 254 0.50 -13.99 -4.02
CA TRP A 254 1.55 -13.47 -3.15
C TRP A 254 2.93 -13.90 -3.62
N LEU A 255 3.14 -15.19 -3.93
CA LEU A 255 4.41 -15.68 -4.46
C LEU A 255 4.73 -15.04 -5.81
N GLY A 256 3.76 -14.95 -6.72
CA GLY A 256 3.94 -14.32 -8.02
C GLY A 256 4.31 -12.84 -7.91
N SER A 257 3.72 -12.11 -6.96
CA SER A 257 4.08 -10.71 -6.72
C SER A 257 5.45 -10.56 -6.07
N VAL A 258 5.79 -11.38 -5.07
CA VAL A 258 7.09 -11.32 -4.41
C VAL A 258 8.21 -11.67 -5.39
N LEU A 259 8.08 -12.75 -6.14
CA LEU A 259 9.09 -13.22 -7.09
C LEU A 259 9.13 -12.36 -8.36
N GLY A 260 7.97 -11.93 -8.86
CA GLY A 260 7.85 -11.15 -10.09
C GLY A 260 8.15 -9.66 -9.91
N TRP A 261 8.07 -9.12 -8.69
CA TRP A 261 8.27 -7.70 -8.43
C TRP A 261 9.19 -7.40 -7.26
N SER A 262 8.85 -7.83 -6.04
CA SER A 262 9.59 -7.43 -4.83
C SER A 262 11.07 -7.83 -4.89
N VAL A 263 11.37 -9.06 -5.34
CA VAL A 263 12.74 -9.57 -5.50
C VAL A 263 13.51 -8.80 -6.59
N PRO A 264 13.01 -8.65 -7.84
CA PRO A 264 13.67 -7.82 -8.84
C PRO A 264 13.88 -6.37 -8.41
N ALA A 265 12.85 -5.72 -7.83
CA ALA A 265 12.91 -4.35 -7.35
C ALA A 265 14.00 -4.17 -6.29
N TYR A 266 14.12 -5.12 -5.36
CA TYR A 266 15.18 -5.14 -4.37
C TYR A 266 16.57 -5.13 -5.03
N PHE A 267 16.82 -6.01 -6.01
CA PHE A 267 18.12 -6.10 -6.67
C PHE A 267 18.44 -4.83 -7.48
N VAL A 268 17.45 -4.26 -8.16
CA VAL A 268 17.59 -2.99 -8.89
C VAL A 268 17.96 -1.86 -7.94
N LEU A 269 17.25 -1.70 -6.82
CA LEU A 269 17.54 -0.67 -5.81
C LEU A 269 18.92 -0.85 -5.20
N ARG A 270 19.30 -2.09 -4.86
CA ARG A 270 20.62 -2.39 -4.29
C ARG A 270 21.74 -1.97 -5.23
N ARG A 271 21.65 -2.32 -6.51
CA ARG A 271 22.64 -1.92 -7.54
C ARG A 271 22.67 -0.41 -7.72
N HIS A 272 21.50 0.22 -7.80
CA HIS A 272 21.39 1.66 -8.01
C HIS A 272 22.00 2.47 -6.85
N HIS A 273 21.72 2.08 -5.60
CA HIS A 273 22.28 2.75 -4.43
C HIS A 273 23.78 2.49 -4.24
N ALA A 274 24.29 1.34 -4.69
CA ALA A 274 25.72 1.06 -4.70
C ALA A 274 26.48 1.97 -5.69
N ASN A 275 25.89 2.24 -6.86
CA ASN A 275 26.49 3.10 -7.87
C ASN A 275 26.46 4.60 -7.52
N VAL A 276 25.52 5.04 -6.66
CA VAL A 276 25.37 6.45 -6.30
C VAL A 276 26.12 6.81 -5.01
N ASN A 277 26.33 5.86 -4.10
CA ASN A 277 26.98 6.10 -2.80
C ASN A 277 28.37 5.42 -2.65
N GLY A 278 28.83 4.67 -3.66
CA GLY A 278 30.18 4.11 -3.74
C GLY A 278 31.04 4.96 -4.66
#